data_AF-A0A6H5FWZ1-F1
#
_entry.id   AF-A0A6H5FWZ1-F1
#
_cell.length_a   1.000
_cell.length_b   1.000
_cell.length_c   1.000
_cell.angle_alpha   90.00
_cell.angle_beta   90.00
_cell.angle_gamma   90.00
#
_symmetry.space_group_name_H-M   'P 1'
#
loop_
_entity.id
_entity.type
_entity.pdbx_description
1 polymer ?
#
loop_
_entity_poly.entity_id
_entity_poly.type
_entity_poly.pdbx_seq_one_letter_code
_entity_poly.pdbx_strand_id
1 'polypeptide(L)' 'MAQIMSLHAGEAYALQNLTRTDRLGLLLSGKLNVLCDGHFLHPILACEFLDSPEFESRANMDDKFK' A
#
# COMPACT_ATOMS: atom_id res chain seq x y z
N MET A 1 -2.34 17.00 -3.59
CA MET A 1 -1.19 17.51 -2.83
C MET A 1 -0.44 16.32 -2.26
N ALA A 2 0.89 16.30 -2.30
CA ALA A 2 1.67 15.24 -1.67
C ALA A 2 1.88 15.55 -0.18
N GLN A 3 1.90 14.52 0.66
CA GLN A 3 2.12 14.64 2.10
C GLN A 3 3.21 13.65 2.53
N ILE A 4 4.10 14.09 3.42
CA ILE A 4 5.08 13.23 4.07
C ILE A 4 4.53 12.81 5.43
N MET A 5 4.64 11.52 5.75
CA MET A 5 4.23 10.93 7.03
C MET A 5 5.37 10.06 7.56
N SER A 6 5.53 10.03 8.88
CA SER A 6 6.44 9.13 9.57
C SER A 6 5.65 8.13 10.40
N LEU A 7 6.16 6.91 10.51
CA LEU A 7 5.59 5.83 11.31
C LEU A 7 6.61 5.40 12.36
N HIS A 8 6.13 5.12 13.56
CA HIS A 8 6.91 4.51 14.63
C HIS A 8 6.98 3.00 14.44
N ALA A 9 7.97 2.37 15.09
CA ALA A 9 8.11 0.92 15.06
C ALA A 9 6.84 0.24 15.62
N GLY A 10 6.26 -0.66 14.83
CA GLY A 10 5.02 -1.38 15.17
C GLY A 10 3.74 -0.67 14.75
N GLU A 11 3.79 0.58 14.27
CA GLU A 11 2.63 1.23 13.68
C GLU A 11 2.32 0.66 12.29
N ALA A 12 1.03 0.49 12.00
CA ALA A 12 0.56 0.04 10.70
C ALA A 12 0.30 1.24 9.79
N TYR A 13 0.88 1.23 8.59
CA TYR A 13 0.52 2.15 7.53
C TYR A 13 -0.93 1.92 7.05
N ALA A 14 -1.28 0.65 6.84
CA ALA A 14 -2.58 0.20 6.37
C ALA A 14 -2.94 -1.14 7.02
N LEU A 15 -4.23 -1.39 7.17
CA LEU A 15 -4.78 -2.62 7.71
C LEU A 15 -5.73 -3.27 6.69
N GLN A 16 -5.56 -4.58 6.49
CA GLN A 16 -6.39 -5.39 5.61
C GLN A 16 -7.87 -5.24 5.98
N ASN A 17 -8.74 -5.06 4.97
CA ASN A 17 -10.18 -4.87 5.12
C ASN A 17 -10.63 -3.61 5.88
N LEU A 18 -9.71 -2.73 6.29
CA LEU A 18 -10.04 -1.50 7.02
C LEU A 18 -9.55 -0.24 6.31
N THR A 19 -8.30 -0.23 5.85
CA THR A 19 -7.74 0.92 5.14
C THR A 19 -8.15 0.85 3.68
N ARG A 20 -8.86 1.88 3.20
CA ARG A 20 -9.11 2.04 1.78
C ARG A 20 -7.79 2.43 1.09
N THR A 21 -7.46 1.73 0.02
CA THR A 21 -6.44 2.18 -0.93
C THR A 21 -7.11 3.22 -1.82
N ASP A 22 -6.75 4.48 -1.62
CA ASP A 22 -7.17 5.62 -2.45
C ASP A 22 -6.04 6.66 -2.61
N ARG A 23 -4.82 6.25 -2.21
CA ARG A 23 -3.61 7.06 -2.20
C ARG A 23 -2.45 6.20 -2.67
N LEU A 24 -1.49 6.85 -3.31
CA LEU A 24 -0.25 6.22 -3.73
C LEU A 24 0.86 6.58 -2.73
N GLY A 25 1.27 5.61 -1.91
CA GLY A 25 2.38 5.75 -0.98
C GLY A 25 3.71 5.28 -1.56
N LEU A 26 4.80 6.00 -1.27
CA LEU A 26 6.18 5.58 -1.56
C LEU A 26 6.96 5.55 -0.24
N LEU A 27 7.69 4.46 0.03
CA LEU A 27 8.54 4.39 1.21
C LEU A 27 9.81 5.21 1.00
N LEU A 28 9.98 6.31 1.73
CA LEU A 28 11.17 7.15 1.58
C LEU A 28 12.41 6.58 2.29
N SER A 29 12.21 5.91 3.42
CA SER A 29 13.30 5.34 4.23
C SER A 29 12.79 4.26 5.18
N GLY A 30 13.66 3.34 5.58
CA GLY A 30 13.34 2.27 6.52
C GLY A 30 12.86 1.00 5.81
N LYS A 31 12.01 0.23 6.49
CA LYS A 31 11.47 -1.04 6.02
C LYS A 31 10.07 -1.24 6.59
N LEU A 32 9.13 -1.65 5.75
CA LEU A 32 7.82 -2.15 6.19
C LEU A 32 7.72 -3.65 5.91
N ASN A 33 6.86 -4.33 6.67
CA ASN A 33 6.54 -5.73 6.46
C ASN A 33 5.09 -5.83 5.99
N VAL A 34 4.85 -6.61 4.94
CA VAL A 34 3.50 -6.94 4.49
C VAL A 34 3.08 -8.24 5.16
N LEU A 35 1.87 -8.23 5.73
CA LEU A 35 1.27 -9.39 6.36
C LEU A 35 -0.11 -9.64 5.74
N CYS A 36 -0.49 -10.91 5.63
CA CYS A 36 -1.85 -11.35 5.29
C CYS A 36 -2.30 -12.36 6.34
N ASP A 37 -3.43 -12.11 7.00
CA ASP A 37 -3.92 -12.94 8.11
C ASP A 37 -2.85 -13.22 9.19
N GLY A 38 -1.98 -12.24 9.46
CA GLY A 38 -0.88 -12.36 10.43
C GLY A 38 0.36 -13.11 9.91
N HIS A 39 0.33 -13.65 8.70
CA HIS A 39 1.48 -14.29 8.07
C HIS A 39 2.31 -13.26 7.31
N PHE A 40 3.62 -13.24 7.57
CA PHE A 40 4.57 -12.42 6.82
C PHE A 40 4.64 -12.88 5.36
N LEU A 41 4.57 -11.93 4.42
CA LEU A 41 4.70 -12.19 2.99
C LEU A 41 6.07 -11.76 2.49
N HIS A 42 6.31 -10.45 2.46
CA HIS A 42 7.55 -9.86 1.99
C HIS A 42 7.76 -8.48 2.63
N PRO A 43 8.99 -7.96 2.62
CA PRO A 43 9.23 -6.60 3.03
C PRO A 43 8.94 -5.61 1.88
N ILE A 44 8.77 -4.34 2.25
CA ILE A 44 8.84 -3.19 1.34
C ILE A 44 10.05 -2.36 1.78
N LEU A 45 10.92 -2.05 0.83
CA LEU A 45 12.17 -1.34 1.02
C LEU A 45 12.06 0.12 0.56
N ALA A 46 13.07 0.92 0.89
CA ALA A 46 13.12 2.31 0.46
C ALA A 46 13.02 2.43 -1.06
N CYS A 47 12.30 3.45 -1.52
CA CYS A 47 11.95 3.72 -2.91
C CYS A 47 11.00 2.69 -3.57
N GLU A 48 10.37 1.82 -2.79
CA GLU A 48 9.29 0.95 -3.27
C GLU A 48 7.92 1.52 -2.89
N PHE A 49 6.91 1.23 -3.73
CA PHE A 49 5.54 1.66 -3.49
C PHE A 49 4.88 0.82 -2.38
N LEU A 50 4.08 1.49 -1.55
CA LEU A 50 3.31 0.86 -0.48
C LEU A 50 2.00 0.24 -1.00
N ASP A 51 1.47 0.85 -2.05
CA ASP A 51 0.19 0.51 -2.68
C ASP A 51 0.46 0.26 -4.17
N SER A 52 -0.23 -0.70 -4.80
CA SER A 52 -0.10 -0.95 -6.24
C SER A 52 -1.07 -0.06 -7.03
N PRO A 53 -0.59 0.98 -7.73
CA PRO A 53 -1.46 1.82 -8.56
C PRO A 53 -2.11 1.03 -9.70
N GLU A 54 -1.55 -0.11 -10.12
CA GLU A 54 -2.16 -0.93 -11.18
C GLU A 54 -3.39 -1.74 -10.70
N PHE A 55 -3.53 -2.00 -9.39
CA PHE A 55 -4.66 -2.77 -8.86
C PHE A 55 -5.98 -1.99 -9.01
N GLU A 56 -5.98 -0.70 -8.67
CA GLU A 56 -7.12 0.19 -8.93
C GLU A 56 -7.37 0.43 -10.42
N SER A 57 -6.30 0.46 -11.21
CA SER A 57 -6.41 0.69 -12.66
C SER A 57 -7.12 -0.44 -13.41
N ARG A 58 -7.08 -1.69 -12.89
CA ARG A 58 -7.82 -2.83 -13.46
C ARG A 58 -9.29 -2.86 -13.04
N ALA A 59 -9.63 -2.41 -11.83
CA ALA A 59 -11.01 -2.38 -11.35
C ALA A 59 -11.93 -1.49 -12.22
N ASN A 60 -11.35 -0.54 -12.97
CA ASN A 60 -12.09 0.38 -13.84
C ASN A 60 -12.10 -0.02 -15.33
N MET A 61 -11.48 -1.13 -15.73
CA MET A 61 -11.49 -1.60 -17.13
C MET A 61 -12.62 -2.59 -17.47
N ASP A 62 -13.22 -3.24 -16.47
CA ASP A 62 -14.28 -4.23 -16.69
C ASP A 62 -15.66 -3.62 -17.04
N ASP A 63 -15.83 -2.29 -16.97
CA ASP A 63 -17.09 -1.62 -17.36
C ASP A 63 -17.13 -1.18 -18.85
N LYS A 64 -16.06 -1.40 -19.62
CA LYS A 64 -15.94 -0.87 -21.01
C LYS A 64 -16.37 -1.84 -22.12
N PHE A 65 -16.84 -3.04 -21.80
CA PHE A 65 -17.39 -3.98 -22.79
C PHE A 65 -18.86 -4.27 -22.49
N LYS A 66 -19.73 -3.29 -22.75
CA LYS A 66 -21.16 -3.48 -22.99
C LYS A 66 -21.50 -3.04 -24.40
#